data_AF-A0A9E4B5R0-F1
#
_entry.id   AF-A0A9E4B5R0-F1
#
_cell.length_a   1.000
_cell.length_b   1.000
_cell.length_c   1.000
_cell.angle_alpha   90.00
_cell.angle_beta   90.00
_cell.angle_gamma   90.00
#
_symmetry.space_group_name_H-M   'P 1'
#
loop_
_entity.id
_entity.type
_entity.pdbx_description
1 polymer ?
#
loop_
_entity_poly.entity_id
_entity_poly.type
_entity_poly.pdbx_seq_one_letter_code
_entity_poly.pdbx_strand_id
1 'polypeptide(L)' 'YVRRAFETDEFYDLQADPGEIRNLIGNADYRNEVLELKERMLAWYMETCDVVPLETDRRNFGNIAATARSQRQ' A
#
# COMPACT_ATOMS: atom_id res chain seq x y z
N TYR A 1 -10.39 11.41 -2.03
CA TYR A 1 -9.14 11.35 -2.80
C TYR A 1 -8.89 9.91 -3.17
N VAL A 2 -8.61 9.63 -4.45
CA VAL A 2 -8.32 8.30 -4.97
C VAL A 2 -6.98 8.38 -5.71
N ARG A 3 -6.02 7.56 -5.28
CA ARG A 3 -4.72 7.43 -5.95
C ARG A 3 -4.83 6.46 -7.11
N ARG A 4 -4.42 6.88 -8.30
CA ARG A 4 -4.30 6.01 -9.49
C ARG A 4 -2.82 5.72 -9.74
N ALA A 5 -2.49 4.46 -10.04
CA ALA A 5 -1.10 4.06 -10.29
C ALA A 5 -0.60 4.51 -11.67
N PHE A 6 -1.50 4.55 -12.66
CA PHE A 6 -1.17 4.82 -14.06
C PHE A 6 -1.99 5.96 -14.67
N GLU A 7 -3.11 6.31 -14.04
CA GLU A 7 -4.00 7.36 -14.50
C GLU A 7 -3.87 8.60 -13.61
N THR A 8 -4.63 9.63 -13.93
CA THR A 8 -4.66 10.84 -13.11
C THR A 8 -5.39 10.55 -11.80
N ASP A 9 -4.84 11.02 -10.68
CA ASP A 9 -5.50 10.93 -9.37
C ASP A 9 -6.89 11.60 -9.40
N GLU A 10 -7.75 11.23 -8.47
CA GLU A 10 -9.09 11.82 -8.36
C GLU A 10 -9.31 12.46 -7.00
N PHE A 11 -10.03 13.57 -7.00
CA PHE A 11 -10.45 14.26 -5.80
C PHE A 11 -11.87 14.81 -5.97
N TYR A 12 -12.74 14.54 -5.00
CA TYR A 12 -14.15 14.91 -5.03
C TYR A 12 -14.53 15.57 -3.72
N ASP A 13 -15.31 16.64 -3.82
CA ASP A 13 -16.04 17.21 -2.69
C ASP A 13 -17.39 16.50 -2.60
N LEU A 14 -17.51 15.54 -1.68
CA LEU A 14 -18.73 14.72 -1.55
C LEU A 14 -19.94 15.50 -1.02
N GLN A 15 -19.74 16.69 -0.45
CA GLN A 15 -20.86 17.53 -0.03
C GLN A 15 -21.48 18.23 -1.23
N ALA A 16 -20.65 18.77 -2.12
CA ALA A 16 -21.08 19.46 -3.32
C ALA A 16 -21.40 18.50 -4.49
N ASP A 17 -20.71 17.36 -4.54
CA ASP A 17 -20.82 16.34 -5.58
C ASP A 17 -20.86 14.92 -4.97
N PRO A 18 -21.99 14.52 -4.36
CA PRO A 18 -22.15 13.18 -3.79
C PRO A 18 -22.06 12.05 -4.81
N GLY A 19 -22.17 12.37 -6.11
CA GLY A 19 -22.09 11.39 -7.20
C GLY A 19 -20.68 11.16 -7.74
N GLU A 20 -19.66 11.86 -7.22
CA GLU A 20 -18.26 11.76 -7.65
C GLU A 20 -18.08 11.95 -9.18
N ILE A 21 -18.86 12.86 -9.77
CA ILE A 21 -18.91 13.07 -11.21
C ILE A 21 -17.79 14.02 -11.66
N ARG A 22 -17.48 15.03 -10.84
CA ARG A 22 -16.55 16.10 -11.18
C ARG A 22 -15.23 15.92 -10.44
N ASN A 23 -14.23 15.40 -11.14
CA ASN A 23 -12.88 15.33 -10.60
C ASN A 23 -12.27 16.74 -10.44
N LEU A 24 -11.93 17.10 -9.20
CA LEU A 24 -11.34 18.38 -8.79
C LEU A 24 -9.83 18.32 -8.56
N ILE A 25 -9.15 17.21 -8.90
CA ILE A 25 -7.71 17.01 -8.64
C ILE A 25 -6.81 18.12 -9.15
N GLY A 26 -7.17 18.77 -10.27
CA GLY A 26 -6.41 19.84 -10.90
C GLY A 26 -6.76 21.24 -10.40
N ASN A 27 -7.77 21.37 -9.53
CA ASN A 27 -8.20 22.66 -9.02
C ASN A 27 -7.21 23.17 -7.96
N ALA A 28 -6.68 24.38 -8.17
CA ALA A 28 -5.67 24.98 -7.30
C ALA A 28 -6.20 25.29 -5.89
N ASP A 29 -7.50 25.53 -5.75
CA ASP A 29 -8.13 25.89 -4.48
C ASP A 29 -8.09 24.73 -3.47
N TYR A 30 -8.05 23.49 -3.95
CA TYR A 30 -8.09 22.28 -3.12
C TYR A 30 -6.70 21.63 -2.92
N ARG A 31 -5.61 22.35 -3.22
CA ARG A 31 -4.25 21.79 -3.16
C ARG A 31 -3.88 21.30 -1.78
N ASN A 32 -4.28 22.02 -0.73
CA ASN A 32 -3.91 21.68 0.64
C ASN A 32 -4.63 20.43 1.11
N GLU A 33 -5.93 20.30 0.82
CA GLU A 33 -6.77 19.15 1.13
C GLU A 33 -6.27 17.90 0.40
N VAL A 34 -5.90 18.04 -0.87
CA VAL A 34 -5.30 16.94 -1.64
C VAL A 34 -3.97 16.50 -1.03
N LEU A 35 -3.12 17.45 -0.61
CA LEU A 35 -1.85 17.12 0.06
C LEU A 35 -2.08 16.41 1.40
N GLU A 36 -2.98 16.90 2.24
CA GLU A 36 -3.30 16.27 3.52
C GLU A 36 -3.79 14.83 3.35
N LEU A 37 -4.68 14.60 2.38
CA LEU A 37 -5.19 13.25 2.11
C LEU A 37 -4.11 12.32 1.54
N LYS A 38 -3.17 12.85 0.74
CA LYS A 38 -2.00 12.09 0.27
C LYS A 38 -1.11 11.67 1.43
N GLU A 39 -0.79 12.58 2.34
CA GLU A 39 0.03 12.28 3.53
C GLU A 39 -0.65 11.24 4.42
N ARG A 40 -1.96 11.39 4.68
CA ARG A 40 -2.74 10.42 5.46
C ARG A 40 -2.75 9.04 4.82
N MET A 41 -2.91 8.96 3.51
CA MET A 41 -2.86 7.70 2.77
C MET A 41 -1.46 7.07 2.83
N LEU A 42 -0.39 7.87 2.69
CA LEU A 42 0.99 7.40 2.79
C LEU A 42 1.31 6.84 4.18
N ALA A 43 0.91 7.56 5.24
CA ALA A 43 1.08 7.09 6.61
C ALA A 43 0.39 5.74 6.82
N TRP A 44 -0.88 5.62 6.40
CA TRP A 44 -1.61 4.36 6.48
C TRP A 44 -0.95 3.22 5.69
N TYR A 45 -0.46 3.51 4.49
CA TYR A 45 0.29 2.53 3.68
C TYR A 45 1.56 2.05 4.40
N MET A 46 2.34 2.96 5.00
CA MET A 46 3.54 2.60 5.75
C MET A 46 3.24 1.82 7.03
N GLU A 47 2.15 2.13 7.72
CA GLU A 47 1.74 1.45 8.94
C GLU A 47 1.26 0.01 8.69
N THR A 48 0.75 -0.26 7.48
CA THR A 48 0.06 -1.52 7.16
C THR A 48 0.77 -2.36 6.11
N CYS A 49 1.85 -1.86 5.49
CA CYS A 49 2.62 -2.64 4.54
C CYS A 49 3.32 -3.82 5.23
N ASP A 50 3.35 -4.96 4.56
CA ASP A 50 4.06 -6.14 5.04
C ASP A 50 5.56 -5.84 5.17
N VAL A 51 6.11 -6.08 6.35
CA VAL A 51 7.53 -5.93 6.63
C VAL A 51 8.13 -7.32 6.69
N VAL A 52 8.97 -7.65 5.70
CA VAL A 52 9.75 -8.88 5.74
C VAL A 52 10.81 -8.75 6.84
N PRO A 53 10.79 -9.60 7.87
CA PRO A 53 11.83 -9.59 8.90
C PRO A 53 13.20 -9.89 8.29
N LEU A 54 14.25 -9.24 8.78
CA LEU A 54 15.63 -9.50 8.35
C LEU A 54 16.05 -10.94 8.66
N GLU A 55 15.53 -11.50 9.76
CA GLU A 55 15.74 -12.90 10.13
C GLU A 55 14.70 -13.81 9.49
N THR A 56 15.15 -14.91 8.92
CA THR A 56 14.28 -15.90 8.28
C THR A 56 13.50 -16.71 9.31
N ASP A 57 12.27 -17.11 8.95
CA ASP A 57 11.41 -17.90 9.81
C ASP A 57 12.00 -19.31 10.08
N ARG A 58 12.04 -19.72 11.35
CA ARG A 58 12.57 -21.02 11.79
C ARG A 58 11.84 -22.23 11.22
N ARG A 59 10.59 -22.07 10.76
CA ARG A 59 9.80 -23.11 10.10
C ARG A 59 10.40 -23.54 8.76
N ASN A 60 11.33 -22.74 8.21
CA ASN A 60 12.25 -23.08 7.12
C ASN A 60 11.64 -24.02 6.07
N PHE A 61 10.52 -23.59 5.46
CA PHE A 61 9.72 -24.37 4.49
C PHE A 61 10.49 -24.82 3.23
N GLY A 62 11.79 -24.50 3.12
CA GLY A 62 12.67 -24.86 2.02
C GLY A 62 13.80 -25.85 2.34
N ASN A 63 13.92 -26.40 3.56
CA ASN A 63 15.08 -27.22 3.92
C ASN A 63 14.75 -28.72 4.14
N ILE A 64 14.46 -29.43 3.04
CA ILE A 64 14.35 -30.91 3.01
C ILE A 64 15.74 -31.57 2.82
N ALA A 65 16.84 -30.82 2.91
CA ALA A 65 18.18 -31.32 2.58
C ALA A 65 18.99 -31.90 3.76
N ALA A 66 18.38 -32.16 4.92
CA ALA A 66 19.10 -32.60 6.12
C ALA A 66 18.72 -34.00 6.67
N THR A 67 17.88 -34.79 6.00
CA THR A 67 17.44 -36.10 6.55
C THR A 67 18.10 -37.33 5.90
N ALA A 68 19.00 -37.16 4.92
CA ALA A 68 19.59 -38.30 4.19
C ALA A 68 21.07 -38.62 4.52
N ARG A 69 21.53 -38.42 5.77
CA ARG A 69 22.84 -38.95 6.23
C ARG A 69 22.77 -39.58 7.62
N SER A 70 21.90 -40.58 7.79
CA SER A 70 21.95 -41.50 8.94
C SER A 70 21.68 -42.97 8.55
N GLN A 71 21.87 -43.33 7.28
CA GLN A 71 21.87 -44.73 6.84
C GLN A 71 22.94 -44.93 5.78
N ARG A 72 24.16 -45.17 6.23
CA ARG A 72 25.17 -46.02 5.58
C ARG A 72 26.19 -46.35 6.67
N GLN A 73 26.04 -47.56 7.20
CA GLN A 73 27.13 -48.34 7.79
C GLN A 73 28.29 -48.45 6.81
#